data_AF-A0A089PVT4-F1
#
_entry.id   AF-A0A089PVT4-F1
#
_cell.length_a   1.000
_cell.length_b   1.000
_cell.length_c   1.000
_cell.angle_alpha   90.00
_cell.angle_beta   90.00
_cell.angle_gamma   90.00
#
_symmetry.space_group_name_H-M   'P 1'
#
loop_
_entity.id
_entity.type
_entity.pdbx_description
1 polymer ?
#
loop_
_entity_poly.entity_id
_entity_poly.type
_entity_poly.pdbx_seq_one_letter_code
_entity_poly.pdbx_strand_id
1 'polypeptide(L)'
;MQTTSWRWGLLLLSLPAVAQAECFTRVGHAFGISPALLEAIAWKESKFTLSSVNAANSNHTEDVCMMQVNSVHFGRLKQLGVTRENLLHDPCTCIATGAWVLHGLFRQYGRSWNTVGMYNTGPSEKRQQLRSRYADDVQRIYKVLQKQQPARREEDMFVSNETLHQ
;
A
#
# COMPACT_ATOMS: atom_id res chain seq x y z
N MET A 1 32.04 48.85 20.46
CA MET A 1 31.44 48.09 19.34
C MET A 1 31.08 46.71 19.87
N GLN A 2 29.79 46.43 20.10
CA GLN A 2 29.29 45.15 20.59
C GLN A 2 28.82 44.33 19.38
N THR A 3 29.40 43.17 19.16
CA THR A 3 29.01 42.26 18.09
C THR A 3 27.96 41.28 18.60
N THR A 4 26.72 41.43 18.14
CA THR A 4 25.64 40.47 18.39
C THR A 4 25.84 39.26 17.49
N SER A 5 26.22 38.12 18.05
CA SER A 5 26.23 36.84 17.34
C SER A 5 24.83 36.24 17.32
N TRP A 6 24.12 36.32 16.19
CA TRP A 6 22.92 35.53 15.96
C TRP A 6 23.31 34.09 15.62
N ARG A 7 23.06 33.15 16.55
CA ARG A 7 23.05 31.72 16.25
C ARG A 7 21.70 31.40 15.63
N TRP A 8 21.66 31.29 14.31
CA TRP A 8 20.52 30.72 13.59
C TRP A 8 20.35 29.27 14.02
N GLY A 9 19.31 28.98 14.80
CA GLY A 9 18.91 27.62 15.13
C GLY A 9 18.42 26.91 13.87
N LEU A 10 19.05 25.80 13.51
CA LEU A 10 18.56 24.86 12.50
C LEU A 10 17.27 24.21 13.00
N LEU A 11 16.13 24.67 12.47
CA LEU A 11 14.83 24.03 12.67
C LEU A 11 14.70 22.87 11.67
N LEU A 12 14.93 21.64 12.11
CA LEU A 12 14.68 20.43 11.32
C LEU A 12 13.17 20.16 11.26
N LEU A 13 12.48 20.69 10.23
CA LEU A 13 11.12 20.27 9.87
C LEU A 13 11.20 19.07 8.92
N SER A 14 11.11 17.85 9.46
CA SER A 14 10.96 16.62 8.67
C SER A 14 9.92 15.69 9.30
N LEU A 15 8.65 16.10 9.24
CA LEU A 15 7.52 15.37 9.86
C LEU A 15 6.64 14.48 8.93
N PRO A 16 6.50 14.70 7.60
CA PRO A 16 5.50 13.95 6.84
C PRO A 16 5.90 12.51 6.49
N ALA A 17 7.20 12.25 6.24
CA ALA A 17 7.68 10.93 5.81
C ALA A 17 7.67 9.90 6.95
N VAL A 18 7.95 10.32 8.19
CA VAL A 18 7.97 9.45 9.36
C VAL A 18 6.56 8.92 9.65
N ALA A 19 5.54 9.77 9.54
CA ALA A 19 4.15 9.38 9.75
C ALA A 19 3.69 8.30 8.75
N GLN A 20 4.07 8.40 7.47
CA GLN A 20 3.72 7.41 6.45
C GLN A 20 4.36 6.03 6.69
N ALA A 21 5.64 5.99 7.05
CA ALA A 21 6.35 4.74 7.33
C ALA A 21 5.76 3.99 8.55
N GLU A 22 5.36 4.74 9.57
CA GLU A 22 4.65 4.22 10.74
C GLU A 22 3.27 3.65 10.37
N CYS A 23 2.55 4.28 9.43
CA CYS A 23 1.27 3.77 8.92
C CYS A 23 1.42 2.39 8.28
N PHE A 24 2.40 2.20 7.38
CA PHE A 24 2.62 0.91 6.72
C PHE A 24 2.88 -0.22 7.71
N THR A 25 3.72 0.05 8.71
CA THR A 25 4.05 -0.92 9.77
C THR A 25 2.80 -1.27 10.58
N ARG A 26 2.12 -0.28 11.14
CA ARG A 26 0.93 -0.48 11.99
C ARG A 26 -0.20 -1.18 11.25
N VAL A 27 -0.50 -0.76 10.02
CA VAL A 27 -1.54 -1.36 9.19
C VAL A 27 -1.16 -2.78 8.78
N GLY A 28 0.10 -3.00 8.39
CA GLY A 28 0.60 -4.32 8.04
C GLY A 28 0.37 -5.33 9.16
N HIS A 29 0.80 -4.99 10.39
CA HIS A 29 0.52 -5.81 11.56
C HIS A 29 -0.97 -6.05 11.80
N ALA A 30 -1.80 -5.00 11.73
CA ALA A 30 -3.24 -5.11 12.00
C ALA A 30 -3.97 -6.06 11.03
N PHE A 31 -3.53 -6.12 9.76
CA PHE A 31 -4.13 -7.00 8.75
C PHE A 31 -3.39 -8.33 8.57
N GLY A 32 -2.26 -8.53 9.25
CA GLY A 32 -1.35 -9.66 9.02
C GLY A 32 -0.82 -9.68 7.58
N ILE A 33 -0.37 -8.52 7.10
CA ILE A 33 0.19 -8.30 5.76
C ILE A 33 1.55 -7.65 5.95
N SER A 34 2.59 -8.16 5.30
CA SER A 34 3.93 -7.55 5.36
C SER A 34 3.87 -6.05 5.02
N PRO A 35 4.40 -5.16 5.88
CA PRO A 35 4.50 -3.73 5.59
C PRO A 35 5.22 -3.45 4.26
N ALA A 36 6.27 -4.22 3.96
CA ALA A 36 7.01 -4.10 2.71
C ALA A 36 6.16 -4.48 1.48
N LEU A 37 5.17 -5.37 1.62
CA LEU A 37 4.24 -5.68 0.53
C LEU A 37 3.27 -4.50 0.28
N LEU A 38 2.76 -3.89 1.35
CA LEU A 38 1.91 -2.70 1.23
C LEU A 38 2.69 -1.53 0.59
N GLU A 39 3.95 -1.32 1.00
CA GLU A 39 4.85 -0.37 0.36
C GLU A 39 5.08 -0.68 -1.12
N ALA A 40 5.29 -1.95 -1.47
CA ALA A 40 5.49 -2.37 -2.85
C ALA A 40 4.26 -2.09 -3.74
N ILE A 41 3.06 -2.33 -3.21
CA ILE A 41 1.79 -2.01 -3.88
C ILE A 41 1.65 -0.49 -4.04
N ALA A 42 1.83 0.30 -2.98
CA ALA A 42 1.75 1.75 -3.05
C ALA A 42 2.74 2.35 -4.07
N TRP A 43 3.96 1.81 -4.15
CA TRP A 43 4.93 2.20 -5.17
C TRP A 43 4.49 1.80 -6.58
N LYS A 44 3.91 0.60 -6.76
CA LYS A 44 3.41 0.15 -8.06
C LYS A 44 2.24 1.02 -8.53
N GLU A 45 1.33 1.36 -7.63
CA GLU A 45 0.09 2.09 -7.93
C GLU A 45 0.33 3.56 -8.26
N SER A 46 1.12 4.27 -7.44
CA SER A 46 1.19 5.74 -7.53
C SER A 46 2.56 6.35 -7.24
N LYS A 47 3.59 5.51 -7.01
CA LYS A 47 4.89 5.96 -6.49
C LYS A 47 4.76 6.75 -5.17
N PHE A 48 3.88 6.29 -4.28
CA PHE A 48 3.54 6.93 -3.00
C PHE A 48 2.83 8.30 -3.11
N THR A 49 2.25 8.64 -4.26
CA THR A 49 1.54 9.92 -4.45
C THR A 49 0.16 9.87 -3.77
N LEU A 50 0.05 10.46 -2.57
CA LEU A 50 -1.19 10.44 -1.77
C LEU A 50 -2.40 11.03 -2.49
N SER A 51 -2.25 12.12 -3.24
CA SER A 51 -3.36 12.78 -3.93
C SER A 51 -3.64 12.20 -5.33
N SER A 52 -3.14 11.00 -5.64
CA SER A 52 -3.31 10.39 -6.97
C SER A 52 -4.79 10.06 -7.24
N VAL A 53 -5.26 10.41 -8.44
CA VAL A 53 -6.62 10.12 -8.91
C VAL A 53 -6.53 9.65 -10.36
N ASN A 54 -7.12 8.50 -10.64
CA ASN A 54 -7.32 7.99 -11.99
C ASN A 54 -8.83 7.82 -12.27
N ALA A 55 -9.38 8.68 -13.12
CA ALA A 55 -10.80 8.67 -13.49
C ALA A 55 -11.06 8.11 -14.91
N ALA A 56 -10.04 7.52 -15.54
CA ALA A 56 -10.11 7.04 -16.92
C ALA A 56 -10.67 5.60 -17.05
N ASN A 57 -11.31 5.06 -16.01
CA ASN A 57 -11.83 3.70 -16.06
C ASN A 57 -13.08 3.62 -16.94
N SER A 58 -13.15 2.60 -17.78
CA SER A 58 -14.24 2.40 -18.76
C SER A 58 -15.63 2.18 -18.14
N ASN A 59 -15.69 1.85 -16.86
CA ASN A 59 -16.92 1.64 -16.09
C ASN A 59 -17.33 2.87 -15.27
N HIS A 60 -16.77 4.06 -15.57
CA HIS A 60 -17.03 5.32 -14.86
C HIS A 60 -16.69 5.32 -13.36
N THR A 61 -15.84 4.37 -12.93
CA THR A 61 -15.25 4.39 -11.59
C THR A 61 -13.96 5.21 -11.61
N GLU A 62 -13.52 5.68 -10.44
CA GLU A 62 -12.18 6.22 -10.24
C GLU A 62 -11.37 5.36 -9.27
N ASP A 63 -10.05 5.41 -9.39
CA ASP A 63 -9.09 4.93 -8.39
C ASP A 63 -8.46 6.12 -7.69
N VAL A 64 -8.45 6.11 -6.35
CA VAL A 64 -7.99 7.24 -5.55
C VAL A 64 -6.88 6.86 -4.59
N CYS A 65 -6.10 7.87 -4.23
CA CYS A 65 -5.01 7.84 -3.27
C CYS A 65 -3.79 7.01 -3.67
N MET A 66 -2.77 6.97 -2.79
CA MET A 66 -1.52 6.29 -3.09
C MET A 66 -1.66 4.79 -3.36
N MET A 67 -2.71 4.17 -2.82
CA MET A 67 -3.04 2.75 -2.97
C MET A 67 -4.03 2.48 -4.12
N GLN A 68 -4.42 3.53 -4.87
CA GLN A 68 -5.36 3.46 -6.00
C GLN A 68 -6.63 2.65 -5.66
N VAL A 69 -7.28 3.01 -4.55
CA VAL A 69 -8.51 2.36 -4.09
C VAL A 69 -9.65 2.72 -5.04
N ASN A 70 -10.26 1.69 -5.64
CA ASN A 70 -11.36 1.90 -6.57
C ASN A 70 -12.67 2.33 -5.85
N SER A 71 -13.36 3.29 -6.45
CA SER A 71 -14.63 3.86 -5.98
C SER A 71 -15.80 2.87 -5.91
N VAL A 72 -15.72 1.68 -6.51
CA VAL A 72 -16.69 0.59 -6.27
C VAL A 72 -16.83 0.23 -4.79
N HIS A 73 -15.79 0.49 -3.99
CA HIS A 73 -15.81 0.23 -2.55
C HIS A 73 -16.44 1.37 -1.73
N PHE A 74 -16.66 2.56 -2.30
CA PHE A 74 -17.06 3.76 -1.55
C PHE A 74 -18.37 3.57 -0.78
N GLY A 75 -19.34 2.82 -1.31
CA GLY A 75 -20.58 2.52 -0.60
C GLY A 75 -20.33 1.80 0.74
N ARG A 76 -19.40 0.83 0.75
CA ARG A 76 -19.02 0.07 1.94
C ARG A 76 -18.09 0.87 2.86
N LEU A 77 -17.15 1.60 2.28
CA LEU A 77 -16.20 2.45 3.01
C LEU A 77 -16.91 3.58 3.76
N LYS A 78 -17.96 4.16 3.18
CA LYS A 78 -18.79 5.16 3.85
C LYS A 78 -19.42 4.64 5.15
N GLN A 79 -19.82 3.37 5.19
CA GLN A 79 -20.37 2.74 6.40
C GLN A 79 -19.30 2.56 7.49
N LEU A 80 -18.02 2.53 7.11
CA LEU A 80 -16.86 2.48 8.00
C LEU A 80 -16.32 3.89 8.34
N GLY A 81 -17.02 4.96 7.94
CA GLY A 81 -16.58 6.34 8.17
C GLY A 81 -15.45 6.80 7.24
N VAL A 82 -15.10 6.03 6.22
CA VAL A 82 -14.06 6.39 5.25
C VAL A 82 -14.69 7.10 4.06
N THR A 83 -14.22 8.32 3.78
CA THR A 83 -14.65 9.12 2.63
C THR A 83 -13.55 9.26 1.59
N ARG A 84 -13.93 9.62 0.35
CA ARG A 84 -12.99 9.97 -0.73
C ARG A 84 -11.99 11.04 -0.27
N GLU A 85 -12.46 12.03 0.48
CA GLU A 85 -11.64 13.12 0.98
C GLU A 85 -10.58 12.63 1.96
N ASN A 86 -10.95 11.74 2.89
CA ASN A 86 -9.99 11.13 3.80
C ASN A 86 -8.94 10.32 3.06
N LEU A 87 -9.34 9.57 2.02
CA LEU A 87 -8.39 8.80 1.20
C LEU A 87 -7.34 9.70 0.54
N LEU A 88 -7.70 10.90 0.09
CA LEU A 88 -6.81 11.82 -0.61
C LEU A 88 -5.92 12.68 0.29
N HIS A 89 -6.22 12.75 1.60
CA HIS A 89 -5.53 13.65 2.52
C HIS A 89 -4.91 12.97 3.75
N ASP A 90 -5.34 11.74 4.08
CA ASP A 90 -4.76 10.96 5.17
C ASP A 90 -4.01 9.71 4.63
N PRO A 91 -2.66 9.70 4.71
CA PRO A 91 -1.84 8.54 4.35
C PRO A 91 -2.29 7.25 5.03
N CYS A 92 -2.58 7.28 6.32
CA CYS A 92 -2.94 6.11 7.11
C CYS A 92 -4.29 5.55 6.65
N THR A 93 -5.29 6.40 6.42
CA THR A 93 -6.60 5.99 5.88
C THR A 93 -6.45 5.37 4.49
N CYS A 94 -5.64 5.95 3.61
CA CYS A 94 -5.37 5.38 2.28
C CYS A 94 -4.72 3.98 2.38
N ILE A 95 -3.66 3.84 3.18
CA ILE A 95 -2.93 2.58 3.38
C ILE A 95 -3.83 1.52 4.01
N ALA A 96 -4.58 1.86 5.07
CA ALA A 96 -5.51 0.97 5.74
C ALA A 96 -6.63 0.49 4.81
N THR A 97 -7.12 1.36 3.93
CA THR A 97 -8.17 1.00 2.97
C THR A 97 -7.64 0.06 1.90
N GLY A 98 -6.43 0.31 1.37
CA GLY A 98 -5.78 -0.63 0.46
C GLY A 98 -5.52 -2.00 1.12
N ALA A 99 -5.04 -2.01 2.36
CA ALA A 99 -4.87 -3.24 3.13
C ALA A 99 -6.19 -3.98 3.36
N TRP A 100 -7.29 -3.26 3.62
CA TRP A 100 -8.62 -3.83 3.76
C TRP A 100 -9.09 -4.53 2.47
N VAL A 101 -8.89 -3.90 1.30
CA VAL A 101 -9.19 -4.52 0.00
C VAL A 101 -8.37 -5.80 -0.20
N LEU A 102 -7.04 -5.72 0.00
CA LEU A 102 -6.14 -6.85 -0.18
C LEU A 102 -6.44 -8.00 0.80
N HIS A 103 -6.74 -7.68 2.06
CA HIS A 103 -7.14 -8.66 3.06
C HIS A 103 -8.43 -9.37 2.66
N GLY A 104 -9.42 -8.65 2.12
CA GLY A 104 -10.64 -9.24 1.57
C GLY A 104 -10.34 -10.27 0.47
N LEU A 105 -9.42 -9.94 -0.44
CA LEU A 105 -8.96 -10.88 -1.47
C LEU A 105 -8.26 -12.10 -0.87
N PHE A 106 -7.38 -11.92 0.12
CA PHE A 106 -6.73 -13.05 0.80
C PHE A 106 -7.72 -13.95 1.55
N ARG A 107 -8.74 -13.37 2.17
CA ARG A 107 -9.80 -14.12 2.85
C ARG A 107 -10.61 -14.97 1.87
N GLN A 108 -10.79 -14.50 0.64
CA GLN A 108 -11.62 -15.17 -0.36
C GLN A 108 -10.84 -16.16 -1.23
N TYR A 109 -9.60 -15.83 -1.61
CA TYR A 109 -8.81 -16.57 -2.61
C TYR A 109 -7.50 -17.15 -2.05
N GLY A 110 -7.23 -16.97 -0.76
CA GLY A 110 -5.97 -17.38 -0.13
C GLY A 110 -4.81 -16.42 -0.43
N ARG A 111 -3.72 -16.56 0.34
CA ARG A 111 -2.49 -15.78 0.15
C ARG A 111 -1.66 -16.37 -0.99
N SER A 112 -1.52 -15.63 -2.07
CA SER A 112 -0.70 -16.01 -3.23
C SER A 112 -0.29 -14.76 -4.02
N TRP A 113 0.78 -14.85 -4.82
CA TRP A 113 1.12 -13.79 -5.78
C TRP A 113 0.00 -13.56 -6.80
N ASN A 114 -0.71 -14.62 -7.17
CA ASN A 114 -1.90 -14.52 -8.00
C ASN A 114 -2.97 -13.64 -7.34
N THR A 115 -3.21 -13.80 -6.04
CA THR A 115 -4.15 -12.96 -5.27
C THR A 115 -3.68 -11.53 -5.13
N VAL A 116 -2.37 -11.28 -4.98
CA VAL A 116 -1.80 -9.92 -5.05
C VAL A 116 -2.11 -9.28 -6.41
N GLY A 117 -1.98 -10.04 -7.50
CA GLY A 117 -2.38 -9.56 -8.83
C GLY A 117 -3.88 -9.23 -8.97
N MET A 118 -4.74 -9.90 -8.20
CA MET A 118 -6.18 -9.60 -8.20
C MET A 118 -6.48 -8.22 -7.62
N TYR A 119 -5.56 -7.62 -6.85
CA TYR A 119 -5.73 -6.26 -6.33
C TYR A 119 -5.99 -5.25 -7.46
N ASN A 120 -5.23 -5.34 -8.55
CA ASN A 120 -5.37 -4.45 -9.69
C ASN A 120 -6.41 -4.91 -10.72
N THR A 121 -6.58 -6.22 -10.87
CA THR A 121 -7.34 -6.80 -12.00
C THR A 121 -8.69 -7.41 -11.61
N GLY A 122 -8.93 -7.62 -10.32
CA GLY A 122 -10.02 -8.45 -9.83
C GLY A 122 -9.83 -9.94 -10.14
N PRO A 123 -10.79 -10.79 -9.74
CA PRO A 123 -10.64 -12.25 -9.79
C PRO A 123 -10.97 -12.88 -11.15
N SER A 124 -11.39 -12.10 -12.15
CA SER A 124 -11.81 -12.64 -13.45
C SER A 124 -10.69 -13.42 -14.15
N GLU A 125 -10.97 -14.65 -14.59
CA GLU A 125 -9.98 -15.49 -15.27
C GLU A 125 -9.55 -14.93 -16.63
N LYS A 126 -10.41 -14.13 -17.28
CA LYS A 126 -10.07 -13.44 -18.53
C LYS A 126 -8.89 -12.46 -18.37
N ARG A 127 -8.52 -12.10 -17.13
CA ARG A 127 -7.45 -11.14 -16.82
C ARG A 127 -6.18 -11.80 -16.27
N GLN A 128 -6.05 -13.13 -16.36
CA GLN A 128 -4.90 -13.89 -15.81
C GLN A 128 -3.55 -13.32 -16.26
N GLN A 129 -3.38 -12.99 -17.55
CA GLN A 129 -2.11 -12.44 -18.04
C GLN A 129 -1.78 -11.07 -17.44
N LEU A 130 -2.76 -10.18 -17.30
CA LEU A 130 -2.56 -8.87 -16.66
C LEU A 130 -2.26 -9.04 -15.17
N ARG A 131 -2.97 -9.97 -14.51
CA ARG A 131 -2.79 -10.33 -13.12
C ARG A 131 -1.37 -10.80 -12.83
N SER A 132 -0.83 -11.71 -13.64
CA SER A 132 0.55 -12.19 -13.49
C SER A 132 1.57 -11.07 -13.67
N ARG A 133 1.43 -10.22 -14.71
CA ARG A 133 2.36 -9.10 -14.93
C ARG A 133 2.38 -8.12 -13.75
N TYR A 134 1.20 -7.79 -13.21
CA TYR A 134 1.11 -6.93 -12.03
C TYR A 134 1.78 -7.59 -10.82
N ALA A 135 1.50 -8.86 -10.57
CA ALA A 135 2.09 -9.61 -9.46
C ALA A 135 3.62 -9.68 -9.56
N ASP A 136 4.17 -9.92 -10.76
CA ASP A 136 5.62 -9.97 -11.00
C ASP A 136 6.30 -8.63 -10.71
N ASP A 137 5.67 -7.52 -11.10
CA ASP A 137 6.17 -6.18 -10.81
C ASP A 137 6.17 -5.90 -9.30
N VAL A 138 5.07 -6.18 -8.60
CA VAL A 138 4.98 -6.02 -7.14
C VAL A 138 6.00 -6.91 -6.44
N GLN A 139 6.16 -8.17 -6.86
CA GLN A 139 7.13 -9.09 -6.29
C GLN A 139 8.56 -8.57 -6.46
N ARG A 140 8.89 -7.98 -7.60
CA ARG A 140 10.22 -7.40 -7.84
C ARG A 140 10.50 -6.22 -6.90
N ILE A 141 9.53 -5.32 -6.74
CA ILE A 141 9.62 -4.18 -5.81
C ILE A 141 9.76 -4.69 -4.37
N TYR A 142 8.92 -5.63 -3.97
CA TYR A 142 8.93 -6.25 -2.65
C TYR A 142 10.30 -6.85 -2.31
N LYS A 143 10.90 -7.62 -3.23
CA LYS A 143 12.25 -8.20 -3.05
C LYS A 143 13.34 -7.14 -2.85
N VAL A 144 13.20 -5.95 -3.44
CA VAL A 144 14.14 -4.84 -3.23
C VAL A 144 13.95 -4.25 -1.83
N LEU A 145 12.71 -3.97 -1.43
CA LEU A 145 12.40 -3.39 -0.11
C LEU A 145 12.85 -4.32 1.03
N GLN A 146 12.61 -5.63 0.88
CA GLN A 146 13.08 -6.68 1.81
C GLN A 146 14.59 -6.68 2.05
N LYS A 147 15.39 -6.35 1.02
CA LYS A 147 16.85 -6.25 1.14
C LYS A 147 17.28 -4.98 1.86
N GLN A 148 16.51 -3.90 1.71
CA GLN A 148 16.79 -2.61 2.33
C GLN A 148 16.33 -2.54 3.79
N GLN A 149 15.36 -3.37 4.17
CA GLN A 149 14.71 -3.34 5.49
C GLN A 149 14.75 -4.71 6.17
N PRO A 150 15.96 -5.26 6.47
CA PRO A 150 16.10 -6.62 6.97
C PRO A 150 15.37 -6.86 8.30
N ALA A 151 15.20 -5.82 9.14
CA ALA A 151 14.46 -5.89 10.38
C ALA A 151 12.94 -6.15 10.21
N ARG A 152 12.39 -5.93 9.01
CA ARG A 152 10.96 -6.15 8.70
C ARG A 152 10.68 -7.46 7.93
N ARG A 153 11.69 -8.33 7.79
CA ARG A 153 11.59 -9.60 7.03
C ARG A 153 10.78 -10.69 7.75
N GLU A 154 10.68 -10.63 9.07
CA GLU A 154 10.00 -11.69 9.87
C GLU A 154 8.47 -11.74 9.68
N GLU A 155 7.89 -10.73 9.03
CA GLU A 155 6.43 -10.61 8.77
C GLU A 155 6.03 -11.08 7.35
N ASP A 156 6.89 -11.85 6.71
CA ASP A 156 6.76 -12.25 5.33
C ASP A 156 5.51 -13.11 5.07
N MET A 157 4.73 -12.68 4.07
CA MET A 157 3.44 -13.25 3.67
C MET A 157 3.47 -14.76 3.32
N PHE A 158 4.66 -15.33 3.06
CA PHE A 158 4.83 -16.68 2.52
C PHE A 158 5.72 -17.62 3.36
N VAL A 159 6.20 -17.18 4.52
CA VAL A 159 7.18 -17.97 5.32
C VAL A 159 6.63 -19.33 5.76
N SER A 160 5.30 -19.51 5.80
CA SER A 160 4.70 -20.80 6.16
C SER A 160 4.67 -21.85 5.03
N ASN A 161 5.11 -21.54 3.80
CA ASN A 161 5.04 -22.49 2.67
C ASN A 161 6.39 -22.85 2.03
N GLU A 162 7.47 -22.13 2.33
CA GLU A 162 8.82 -22.49 1.80
C GLU A 162 9.55 -23.52 2.69
N THR A 163 9.02 -23.83 3.89
CA THR A 163 9.61 -24.79 4.84
C THR A 163 9.12 -26.24 4.70
N LEU A 164 8.29 -26.56 3.70
CA LEU A 164 7.79 -27.93 3.46
C LEU A 164 8.48 -28.66 2.30
N HIS A 165 9.47 -28.05 1.65
CA HIS A 165 10.19 -28.64 0.51
C HIS A 165 11.72 -28.50 0.56
N GLN A 166 12.30 -28.50 1.76
CA GLN A 166 13.73 -28.80 1.95
C GLN A 166 13.91 -30.03 2.82
#